data_AF-A0ABD7LJ87-F1
#
_entry.id   AF-A0ABD7LJ87-F1
#
_cell.length_a   1.000
_cell.length_b   1.000
_cell.length_c   1.000
_cell.angle_alpha   90.00
_cell.angle_beta   90.00
_cell.angle_gamma   90.00
#
_symmetry.space_group_name_H-M   'P 1'
#
loop_
_entity.id
_entity.type
_entity.pdbx_description
1 polymer ?
#
loop_
_entity_poly.entity_id
_entity_poly.type
_entity_poly.pdbx_seq_one_letter_code
_entity_poly.pdbx_strand_id
1 'polypeptide(L)'
;MPTQQQIAEHLDLDQSAVSRFVDRARLDYKTASMDEIRVAYIRHLREVAAGRASETGIDLVAERAMTERVDREIKLLTLAEKKGQLVNAAQLEQAYGLMVGAFQTELLSLADKLVQELHALYGVHVDVEWLNEHIYGCLEQLSEYDPDGARSDSPDREDAASAGTDRDDRVGAETSEDERESDGYSGAL
;
A
#
# COMPACT_ATOMS: atom_id res chain seq x y z
N MET A 1 -17.72 -40.25 -42.71
CA MET A 1 -17.02 -40.38 -41.42
C MET A 1 -15.69 -39.68 -41.54
N PRO A 2 -15.37 -38.72 -40.65
CA PRO A 2 -14.13 -37.98 -40.72
C PRO A 2 -12.93 -38.79 -40.25
N THR A 3 -11.78 -38.54 -40.87
CA THR A 3 -10.49 -39.07 -40.41
C THR A 3 -9.91 -38.20 -39.29
N GLN A 4 -9.02 -38.76 -38.47
CA GLN A 4 -8.32 -37.98 -37.43
C GLN A 4 -7.53 -36.80 -38.00
N GLN A 5 -6.99 -36.92 -39.22
CA GLN A 5 -6.30 -35.84 -39.91
C GLN A 5 -7.25 -34.70 -40.30
N GLN A 6 -8.46 -35.02 -40.78
CA GLN A 6 -9.48 -34.02 -41.09
C GLN A 6 -9.98 -33.33 -39.82
N ILE A 7 -10.11 -34.05 -38.71
CA ILE A 7 -10.48 -33.45 -37.42
C ILE A 7 -9.37 -32.50 -36.93
N ALA A 8 -8.11 -32.92 -37.05
CA ALA A 8 -6.94 -32.13 -36.68
C ALA A 8 -6.91 -30.80 -37.43
N GLU A 9 -7.07 -30.83 -38.76
CA GLU A 9 -7.10 -29.63 -39.60
C GLU A 9 -8.27 -28.70 -39.27
N HIS A 10 -9.45 -29.24 -38.99
CA HIS A 10 -10.63 -28.43 -38.68
C HIS A 10 -10.66 -27.85 -37.27
N LEU A 11 -9.98 -28.47 -36.32
CA LEU A 11 -9.90 -27.99 -34.94
C LEU A 11 -8.60 -27.21 -34.67
N ASP A 12 -7.73 -27.07 -35.67
CA ASP A 12 -6.38 -26.49 -35.54
C ASP A 12 -5.56 -27.19 -34.44
N LEU A 13 -5.58 -28.52 -34.47
CA LEU A 13 -4.92 -29.39 -33.49
C LEU A 13 -3.96 -30.35 -34.19
N ASP A 14 -2.96 -30.84 -33.47
CA ASP A 14 -2.19 -32.00 -33.92
C ASP A 14 -3.00 -33.31 -33.74
N GLN A 15 -2.62 -34.37 -34.48
CA GLN A 15 -3.33 -35.66 -34.41
C GLN A 15 -3.30 -36.30 -33.01
N SER A 16 -2.26 -36.05 -32.22
CA SER A 16 -2.16 -36.56 -30.84
C SER A 16 -3.11 -35.85 -29.89
N ALA A 17 -3.35 -34.55 -30.10
CA ALA A 17 -4.30 -33.73 -29.38
C ALA A 17 -5.74 -34.13 -29.73
N VAL A 18 -6.01 -34.45 -31.00
CA VAL A 18 -7.30 -35.03 -31.42
C VAL A 18 -7.56 -36.37 -30.73
N SER A 19 -6.59 -37.30 -30.73
CA SER A 19 -6.76 -38.60 -30.05
C SER A 19 -7.08 -38.40 -28.57
N ARG A 20 -6.30 -37.59 -27.86
CA ARG A 20 -6.53 -37.29 -26.44
C ARG A 20 -7.89 -36.65 -26.18
N PHE A 21 -8.33 -35.73 -27.05
CA PHE A 21 -9.63 -35.08 -26.91
C PHE A 21 -10.77 -36.06 -27.11
N VAL A 22 -10.73 -36.87 -28.17
CA VAL A 22 -11.75 -37.88 -28.50
C VAL A 22 -11.87 -38.92 -27.39
N ASP A 23 -10.75 -39.42 -26.88
CA ASP A 23 -10.71 -40.38 -25.76
C ASP A 23 -11.32 -39.77 -24.49
N ARG A 24 -10.97 -38.52 -24.18
CA ARG A 24 -11.49 -37.78 -23.01
C ARG A 24 -12.97 -37.47 -23.13
N ALA A 25 -13.41 -37.05 -24.32
CA ALA A 25 -14.81 -36.75 -24.63
C ALA A 25 -15.65 -38.03 -24.79
N ARG A 26 -15.03 -39.22 -24.74
CA ARG A 26 -15.66 -40.53 -24.98
C ARG A 26 -16.44 -40.55 -26.30
N LEU A 27 -15.90 -39.90 -27.32
CA LEU A 27 -16.49 -39.86 -28.65
C LEU A 27 -15.86 -40.95 -29.52
N ASP A 28 -16.66 -41.54 -30.41
CA ASP A 28 -16.13 -42.39 -31.47
C ASP A 28 -16.17 -41.62 -32.80
N TYR A 29 -15.01 -41.17 -33.24
CA TYR A 29 -14.87 -40.41 -34.50
C TYR A 29 -15.20 -41.23 -35.75
N LYS A 30 -15.31 -42.57 -35.64
CA LYS A 30 -15.70 -43.45 -36.76
C LYS A 30 -17.21 -43.47 -36.98
N THR A 31 -17.99 -43.05 -35.98
CA THR A 31 -19.45 -43.04 -36.03
C THR A 31 -20.03 -41.63 -35.93
N ALA A 32 -19.32 -40.72 -35.26
CA ALA A 32 -19.69 -39.32 -35.14
C ALA A 32 -19.45 -38.51 -36.43
N SER A 33 -20.31 -37.53 -36.66
CA SER A 33 -20.14 -36.52 -37.68
C SER A 33 -19.13 -35.43 -37.27
N MET A 34 -18.61 -34.69 -38.24
CA MET A 34 -17.70 -33.58 -37.97
C MET A 34 -18.32 -32.49 -37.10
N ASP A 35 -19.61 -32.22 -37.28
CA ASP A 35 -20.28 -31.16 -36.54
C ASP A 35 -20.50 -31.54 -35.08
N GLU A 36 -20.80 -32.80 -34.78
CA GLU A 36 -20.88 -33.30 -33.40
C GLU A 36 -19.53 -33.17 -32.67
N ILE A 37 -18.43 -33.50 -33.37
CA ILE A 37 -17.07 -33.38 -32.82
C ILE A 37 -16.72 -31.90 -32.56
N ARG A 38 -17.05 -30.99 -33.48
CA ARG A 38 -16.85 -29.54 -33.29
C ARG A 38 -17.65 -28.99 -32.12
N VAL A 39 -18.94 -29.34 -32.02
CA VAL A 39 -19.81 -28.89 -30.93
C VAL A 39 -19.28 -29.39 -29.59
N ALA A 40 -18.84 -30.65 -29.51
CA ALA A 40 -18.23 -31.19 -28.30
C ALA A 40 -16.92 -30.46 -27.94
N TYR A 41 -16.08 -30.14 -28.91
CA TYR A 41 -14.84 -29.41 -28.68
C TYR A 41 -15.10 -27.98 -28.21
N ILE A 42 -16.06 -27.28 -28.81
CA ILE A 42 -16.48 -25.94 -28.39
C ILE A 42 -17.02 -25.96 -26.95
N ARG A 43 -17.83 -26.96 -26.58
CA ARG A 43 -18.29 -27.14 -25.19
C ARG A 43 -17.11 -27.35 -24.25
N HIS A 44 -16.16 -28.20 -24.62
CA HIS A 44 -14.95 -28.41 -23.83
C HIS A 44 -14.14 -27.12 -23.64
N LEU A 45 -13.94 -26.31 -24.69
CA LEU A 45 -13.26 -25.02 -24.56
C LEU A 45 -14.01 -24.04 -23.66
N ARG A 46 -15.35 -24.03 -23.73
CA ARG A 46 -16.20 -23.21 -22.85
C ARG A 46 -16.12 -23.66 -21.40
N GLU A 47 -16.13 -24.97 -21.14
CA GLU A 47 -15.96 -25.54 -19.81
C GLU A 47 -14.56 -25.27 -19.25
N VAL A 48 -13.50 -25.36 -20.06
CA VAL A 48 -12.13 -25.02 -19.64
C VAL A 48 -11.98 -23.52 -19.39
N ALA A 49 -12.63 -22.67 -20.19
CA ALA A 49 -12.66 -21.24 -19.96
C ALA A 49 -13.46 -20.87 -18.70
N ALA A 50 -14.58 -21.56 -18.44
CA ALA A 50 -15.41 -21.39 -17.25
C ALA A 50 -14.75 -22.00 -15.99
N GLY A 51 -14.04 -23.13 -16.12
CA GLY A 51 -13.30 -23.79 -15.04
C GLY A 51 -12.02 -23.05 -14.66
N ARG A 52 -11.39 -22.34 -15.61
CA ARG A 52 -10.41 -21.28 -15.29
C ARG A 52 -11.03 -20.16 -14.45
N ALA A 53 -12.34 -19.95 -14.56
CA ALA A 53 -13.09 -19.03 -13.71
C ALA A 53 -13.69 -19.68 -12.44
N SER A 54 -13.54 -20.98 -12.18
CA SER A 54 -14.19 -21.60 -11.00
C SER A 54 -13.36 -22.58 -10.17
N GLU A 55 -12.27 -23.17 -10.68
CA GLU A 55 -11.62 -24.28 -9.95
C GLU A 55 -10.09 -24.15 -9.80
N THR A 56 -9.40 -23.31 -10.57
CA THR A 56 -7.93 -23.15 -10.38
C THR A 56 -7.35 -21.80 -10.82
N GLY A 57 -8.13 -20.92 -11.46
CA GLY A 57 -7.63 -19.66 -12.04
C GLY A 57 -8.04 -18.38 -11.30
N ILE A 58 -8.89 -18.45 -10.27
CA ILE A 58 -9.41 -17.24 -9.60
C ILE A 58 -8.66 -16.80 -8.35
N ASP A 59 -7.80 -17.63 -7.75
CA ASP A 59 -7.07 -17.16 -6.56
C ASP A 59 -5.72 -16.52 -6.90
N LEU A 60 -5.01 -17.01 -7.92
CA LEU A 60 -3.65 -16.55 -8.22
C LEU A 60 -3.58 -15.09 -8.70
N VAL A 61 -4.56 -14.62 -9.47
CA VAL A 61 -4.60 -13.22 -9.93
C VAL A 61 -4.98 -12.30 -8.78
N ALA A 62 -5.93 -12.72 -7.93
CA ALA A 62 -6.34 -11.98 -6.75
C ALA A 62 -5.20 -11.90 -5.71
N GLU A 63 -4.57 -13.02 -5.38
CA GLU A 63 -3.40 -13.11 -4.48
C GLU A 63 -2.21 -12.30 -5.01
N ARG A 64 -1.95 -12.33 -6.32
CA ARG A 64 -0.92 -11.47 -6.94
C ARG A 64 -1.26 -10.00 -6.81
N ALA A 65 -2.52 -9.61 -7.05
CA ALA A 65 -2.95 -8.23 -6.88
C ALA A 65 -2.84 -7.77 -5.42
N MET A 66 -3.19 -8.63 -4.45
CA MET A 66 -3.00 -8.36 -3.02
C MET A 66 -1.52 -8.20 -2.67
N THR A 67 -0.68 -9.11 -3.16
CA THR A 67 0.79 -9.05 -2.96
C THR A 67 1.38 -7.77 -3.56
N GLU A 68 1.00 -7.40 -4.79
CA GLU A 68 1.46 -6.18 -5.44
C GLU A 68 1.03 -4.92 -4.70
N ARG A 69 -0.16 -4.92 -4.07
CA ARG A 69 -0.62 -3.81 -3.22
C ARG A 69 0.26 -3.67 -1.98
N VAL A 70 0.53 -4.77 -1.27
CA VAL A 70 1.42 -4.75 -0.10
C VAL A 70 2.83 -4.33 -0.50
N ASP A 71 3.37 -4.86 -1.61
CA ASP A 71 4.68 -4.47 -2.13
C ASP A 71 4.75 -2.99 -2.48
N ARG A 72 3.68 -2.42 -3.04
CA ARG A 72 3.58 -0.98 -3.30
C ARG A 72 3.61 -0.19 -2.01
N GLU A 73 2.87 -0.60 -0.98
CA GLU A 73 2.86 0.06 0.33
C GLU A 73 4.24 0.02 0.99
N ILE A 74 4.92 -1.13 0.98
CA ILE A 74 6.30 -1.27 1.48
C ILE A 74 7.24 -0.34 0.70
N LYS A 75 7.12 -0.26 -0.63
CA LYS A 75 7.93 0.66 -1.45
C LYS A 75 7.67 2.13 -1.11
N LEU A 76 6.43 2.50 -0.77
CA LEU A 76 6.09 3.85 -0.33
C LEU A 76 6.70 4.17 1.04
N LEU A 77 6.60 3.25 2.01
CA LEU A 77 7.20 3.41 3.34
C LEU A 77 8.72 3.53 3.26
N THR A 78 9.38 2.65 2.51
CA THR A 78 10.84 2.71 2.32
C THR A 78 11.29 3.98 1.58
N LEU A 79 10.48 4.49 0.66
CA LEU A 79 10.74 5.78 0.01
C LEU A 79 10.60 6.94 1.01
N ALA A 80 9.60 6.90 1.89
CA ALA A 80 9.41 7.89 2.95
C ALA A 80 10.57 7.87 3.96
N GLU A 81 11.03 6.68 4.37
CA GLU A 81 12.23 6.51 5.20
C GLU A 81 13.48 7.12 4.54
N LYS A 82 13.73 6.81 3.26
CA LYS A 82 14.87 7.36 2.51
C LYS A 82 14.80 8.88 2.33
N LYS A 83 13.60 9.44 2.28
CA LYS A 83 13.39 10.89 2.26
C LYS A 83 13.49 11.53 3.65
N GLY A 84 13.69 10.74 4.71
CA GLY A 84 13.72 11.21 6.09
C GLY A 84 12.36 11.64 6.65
N GLN A 85 11.26 11.19 6.02
CA GLN A 85 9.89 11.52 6.44
C GLN A 85 9.34 10.52 7.45
N LEU A 86 9.95 9.34 7.56
CA LEU A 86 9.59 8.29 8.49
C LEU A 86 10.86 7.76 9.14
N VAL A 87 10.79 7.46 10.44
CA VAL A 87 11.89 6.84 11.17
C VAL A 87 11.34 5.63 11.92
N ASN A 88 12.16 4.61 12.06
CA ASN A 88 11.81 3.46 12.87
C ASN A 88 11.82 3.86 14.36
N ALA A 89 10.72 3.63 15.06
CA ALA A 89 10.57 3.99 16.47
C ALA A 89 11.64 3.36 17.37
N ALA A 90 11.99 2.08 17.14
CA ALA A 90 13.01 1.40 17.94
C ALA A 90 14.42 1.99 17.72
N GLN A 91 14.73 2.42 16.49
CA GLN A 91 15.98 3.11 16.19
C GLN A 91 16.02 4.49 16.84
N LEU A 92 14.89 5.20 16.83
CA LEU A 92 14.77 6.51 17.47
C LEU A 92 14.95 6.40 18.98
N GLU A 93 14.24 5.47 19.62
CA GLU A 93 14.31 5.20 21.05
C GLU A 93 15.75 4.86 21.48
N GLN A 94 16.42 4.00 20.73
CA GLN A 94 17.82 3.66 21.01
C GLN A 94 18.74 4.88 20.88
N ALA A 95 18.63 5.64 19.79
CA ALA A 95 19.48 6.80 19.54
C ALA A 95 19.27 7.90 20.61
N TYR A 96 18.01 8.20 20.93
CA TYR A 96 17.67 9.16 21.97
C TYR A 96 18.06 8.67 23.37
N GLY A 97 17.85 7.39 23.68
CA GLY A 97 18.27 6.80 24.96
C GLY A 97 19.77 6.92 25.19
N LEU A 98 20.57 6.65 24.16
CA LEU A 98 22.03 6.85 24.21
C LEU A 98 22.41 8.33 24.37
N MET A 99 21.74 9.23 23.65
CA MET A 99 21.99 10.67 23.74
C MET A 99 21.66 11.21 25.13
N VAL A 100 20.50 10.85 25.69
CA VAL A 100 20.05 11.29 27.02
C VAL A 100 20.93 10.69 28.12
N GLY A 101 21.30 9.41 28.01
CA GLY A 101 22.23 8.79 28.96
C GLY A 101 23.62 9.42 28.94
N ALA A 102 24.14 9.74 27.75
CA ALA A 102 25.41 10.47 27.62
C ALA A 102 25.31 11.88 28.21
N PHE A 103 24.21 12.59 27.96
CA PHE A 103 23.95 13.91 28.52
C PHE A 103 23.90 13.88 30.05
N GLN A 104 23.16 12.94 30.65
CA GLN A 104 23.11 12.76 32.11
C GLN A 104 24.50 12.51 32.69
N THR A 105 25.28 11.64 32.06
CA THR A 105 26.64 11.29 32.51
C THR A 105 27.57 12.49 32.46
N GLU A 106 27.56 13.25 31.36
CA GLU A 106 28.38 14.46 31.23
C GLU A 106 27.95 15.53 32.23
N LEU A 107 26.64 15.73 32.43
CA LEU A 107 26.11 16.73 33.37
C LEU A 107 26.51 16.43 34.82
N LEU A 108 26.44 15.18 35.25
CA LEU A 108 26.92 14.77 36.58
C LEU A 108 28.44 14.94 36.70
N SER A 109 29.20 14.57 35.66
CA SER A 109 30.66 14.76 35.66
C SER A 109 31.07 16.24 35.68
N LEU A 110 30.25 17.11 35.11
CA LEU A 110 30.48 18.55 35.09
C LEU A 110 30.41 19.13 36.51
N ALA A 111 29.51 18.62 37.35
CA ALA A 111 29.37 19.02 38.74
C ALA A 111 30.68 18.79 39.51
N ASP A 112 31.25 17.58 39.39
CA ASP A 112 32.53 17.23 39.99
C ASP A 112 33.67 18.13 39.51
N LYS A 113 33.75 18.37 38.19
CA LYS A 113 34.77 19.23 37.57
C LYS A 113 34.66 20.67 38.09
N LEU A 114 33.45 21.22 38.17
CA LEU A 114 33.21 22.57 38.67
C LEU A 114 33.64 22.74 40.12
N VAL A 115 33.35 21.77 41.00
CA VAL A 115 33.77 21.83 42.40
C VAL A 115 35.30 21.77 42.51
N GLN A 116 35.96 20.91 41.73
CA GLN A 116 37.43 20.83 41.69
C GLN A 116 38.06 22.14 41.21
N GLU A 117 37.52 22.75 40.16
CA GLU A 117 38.00 24.05 39.64
C GLU A 117 37.77 25.19 40.64
N LEU A 118 36.59 25.25 41.28
CA LEU A 118 36.28 26.24 42.31
C LEU A 118 37.23 26.15 43.50
N HIS A 119 37.53 24.93 43.94
CA HIS A 119 38.49 24.69 45.00
C HIS A 119 39.91 25.11 44.59
N ALA A 120 40.35 24.73 43.38
CA ALA A 120 41.70 25.00 42.91
C ALA A 120 41.96 26.49 42.64
N LEU A 121 40.98 27.21 42.06
CA LEU A 121 41.15 28.61 41.63
C LEU A 121 40.82 29.60 42.74
N TYR A 122 39.83 29.30 43.58
CA TYR A 122 39.27 30.25 44.52
C TYR A 122 39.34 29.77 45.99
N GLY A 123 39.78 28.54 46.24
CA GLY A 123 39.79 27.95 47.59
C GLY A 123 38.39 27.77 48.19
N VAL A 124 37.35 27.79 47.34
CA VAL A 124 35.96 27.64 47.77
C VAL A 124 35.67 26.15 47.90
N HIS A 125 35.23 25.75 49.09
CA HIS A 125 34.72 24.40 49.33
C HIS A 125 33.21 24.38 49.09
N VAL A 126 32.80 23.64 48.08
CA VAL A 126 31.39 23.35 47.80
C VAL A 126 31.18 21.86 47.99
N ASP A 127 30.08 21.50 48.65
CA ASP A 127 29.67 20.11 48.77
C ASP A 127 29.11 19.61 47.42
N VAL A 128 29.76 18.58 46.86
CA VAL A 128 29.34 17.95 45.61
C VAL A 128 27.97 17.30 45.76
N GLU A 129 27.68 16.74 46.94
CA GLU A 129 26.41 16.03 47.18
C GLU A 129 25.22 17.00 47.06
N TRP A 130 25.37 18.20 47.65
CA TRP A 130 24.39 19.27 47.53
C TRP A 130 24.17 19.71 46.08
N LEU A 131 25.23 19.81 45.28
CA LEU A 131 25.11 20.17 43.86
C LEU A 131 24.40 19.07 43.05
N ASN A 132 24.73 17.81 43.34
CA ASN A 132 24.09 16.65 42.74
C ASN A 132 22.60 16.57 43.08
N GLU A 133 22.19 16.88 44.31
CA GLU A 133 20.76 16.96 44.69
C GLU A 133 19.98 17.91 43.77
N HIS A 134 20.52 19.09 43.47
CA HIS A 134 19.88 20.02 42.53
C HIS A 134 19.85 19.51 41.10
N ILE A 135 20.92 18.85 40.64
CA ILE A 135 21.00 18.28 39.30
C ILE A 135 19.98 17.15 39.16
N TYR A 136 19.90 16.24 40.13
CA TYR A 136 18.90 15.17 40.14
C TYR A 136 17.47 15.73 40.20
N GLY A 137 17.22 16.79 40.99
CA GLY A 137 15.93 17.48 41.00
C GLY A 137 15.56 18.07 39.62
N CYS A 138 16.51 18.63 38.88
CA CYS A 138 16.28 19.10 37.52
C CYS A 138 16.03 17.96 36.53
N LEU A 139 16.75 16.84 36.68
CA LEU A 139 16.56 15.65 35.85
C LEU A 139 15.19 15.00 36.09
N GLU A 140 14.71 14.98 37.33
CA GLU A 140 13.37 14.48 37.67
C GLU A 140 12.28 15.31 37.00
N GLN A 141 12.37 16.64 37.07
CA GLN A 141 11.45 17.54 36.37
C GLN A 141 11.47 17.33 34.86
N LEU A 142 12.64 17.02 34.29
CA LEU A 142 12.77 16.72 32.87
C LEU A 142 12.14 15.37 32.52
N SER A 143 12.20 14.37 33.41
CA SER A 143 11.54 13.07 33.20
C SER A 143 10.02 13.14 33.35
N GLU A 144 9.52 14.04 34.20
CA GLU A 144 8.08 14.31 34.35
C GLU A 144 7.52 15.17 33.22
N TYR A 145 8.36 15.70 32.33
CA TYR A 145 7.93 16.55 31.24
C TYR A 145 7.03 15.80 30.25
N ASP A 146 5.74 16.09 30.33
CA ASP A 146 4.73 15.65 29.36
C ASP A 146 4.38 16.82 28.40
N PRO A 147 4.79 16.77 27.12
CA PRO A 147 4.46 17.81 26.15
C PRO A 147 2.97 17.86 25.78
N ASP A 148 2.21 16.78 26.00
CA ASP A 148 0.78 16.70 25.65
C ASP A 148 -0.14 17.00 26.84
N GLY A 149 0.38 16.98 28.07
CA GLY A 149 -0.38 17.33 29.29
C GLY A 149 -0.96 18.75 29.27
N ALA A 150 -0.31 19.70 28.58
CA ALA A 150 -0.82 21.07 28.42
C ALA A 150 -1.98 21.20 27.41
N ARG A 151 -2.23 20.17 26.57
CA ARG A 151 -3.33 20.15 25.59
C ARG A 151 -4.63 19.57 26.14
N SER A 152 -4.59 18.86 27.27
CA SER A 152 -5.75 18.18 27.84
C SER A 152 -6.75 19.11 28.55
N ASP A 153 -6.41 20.38 28.77
CA ASP A 153 -7.24 21.33 29.54
C ASP A 153 -8.06 22.29 28.65
N SER A 154 -8.24 21.96 27.37
CA SER A 154 -9.26 22.62 26.54
C SER A 154 -10.56 21.83 26.64
N PRO A 155 -11.57 22.31 27.39
CA PRO A 155 -12.90 21.73 27.29
C PRO A 155 -13.45 22.06 25.90
N ASP A 156 -13.99 21.04 25.25
CA ASP A 156 -15.00 21.14 24.18
C ASP A 156 -14.62 21.92 22.92
N ARG A 157 -14.02 21.22 21.96
CA ARG A 157 -14.55 21.30 20.59
C ARG A 157 -15.42 20.08 20.35
N GLU A 158 -16.68 20.25 20.72
CA GLU A 158 -17.79 19.39 20.34
C GLU A 158 -17.69 18.97 18.88
N ASP A 159 -17.99 17.69 18.66
CA ASP A 159 -18.13 17.02 17.38
C ASP A 159 -18.86 17.88 16.34
N ALA A 160 -18.11 18.41 15.38
CA ALA A 160 -18.69 18.78 14.09
C ALA A 160 -18.94 17.50 13.29
N ALA A 161 -19.98 16.77 13.69
CA ALA A 161 -20.64 15.79 12.85
C ALA A 161 -21.19 16.49 11.61
N SER A 162 -20.40 16.56 10.53
CA SER A 162 -20.87 16.93 9.21
C SER A 162 -21.57 15.73 8.56
N ALA A 163 -22.76 15.42 9.05
CA ALA A 163 -23.79 14.80 8.22
C ALA A 163 -24.37 15.88 7.31
N GLY A 164 -24.12 15.78 6.00
CA GLY A 164 -24.51 16.83 5.06
C GLY A 164 -24.44 16.41 3.59
N THR A 165 -25.33 15.49 3.22
CA THR A 165 -25.95 15.34 1.88
C THR A 165 -25.04 15.06 0.68
N ASP A 166 -25.04 13.79 0.30
CA ASP A 166 -25.23 13.29 -1.07
C ASP A 166 -25.87 14.32 -2.02
N ARG A 167 -25.09 14.77 -3.01
CA ARG A 167 -25.60 15.45 -4.21
C ARG A 167 -25.00 14.77 -5.43
N ASP A 168 -25.80 13.85 -5.95
CA ASP A 168 -25.79 13.32 -7.29
C ASP A 168 -25.86 14.46 -8.33
N ASP A 169 -24.70 14.91 -8.84
CA ASP A 169 -24.63 15.78 -10.02
C ASP A 169 -24.49 14.92 -11.28
N ARG A 170 -25.62 14.33 -11.67
CA ARG A 170 -25.84 13.73 -12.99
C ARG A 170 -26.06 14.83 -14.02
N VAL A 171 -24.98 15.42 -14.55
CA VAL A 171 -25.07 16.33 -15.70
C VAL A 171 -25.03 15.52 -16.99
N GLY A 172 -26.21 15.11 -17.45
CA GLY A 172 -26.46 14.83 -18.87
C GLY A 172 -26.72 16.16 -19.58
N ALA A 173 -25.75 16.64 -20.35
CA ALA A 173 -25.97 17.73 -21.29
C ALA A 173 -26.39 17.11 -22.63
N GLU A 174 -27.68 17.16 -22.91
CA GLU A 174 -28.25 16.96 -24.23
C GLU A 174 -27.69 18.03 -25.17
N THR A 175 -26.85 17.65 -26.13
CA THR A 175 -26.48 18.54 -27.24
C THR A 175 -27.61 18.51 -28.25
N SER A 176 -28.49 19.51 -28.17
CA SER A 176 -29.51 19.80 -29.17
C SER A 176 -28.82 20.23 -30.46
N GLU A 177 -28.87 19.36 -31.47
CA GLU A 177 -28.65 19.70 -32.87
C GLU A 177 -29.85 20.52 -33.37
N ASP A 178 -29.69 21.83 -33.54
CA ASP A 178 -30.33 22.58 -34.63
C ASP A 178 -29.91 24.04 -34.51
N GLU A 179 -28.98 24.48 -35.36
CA GLU A 179 -29.05 25.80 -36.02
C GLU A 179 -28.24 25.69 -37.32
N ARG A 180 -28.93 25.23 -38.37
CA ARG A 180 -28.56 25.58 -39.74
C ARG A 180 -28.88 27.06 -39.92
N GLU A 181 -27.86 27.90 -39.99
CA GLU A 181 -28.02 29.19 -40.67
C GLU A 181 -26.89 29.40 -41.66
N SER A 182 -27.28 29.25 -42.92
CA SER A 182 -26.58 29.73 -44.09
C SER A 182 -26.45 31.24 -44.03
N ASP A 183 -25.27 31.76 -44.26
CA ASP A 183 -25.17 33.03 -44.98
C ASP A 183 -23.90 33.09 -45.82
N GLY A 184 -24.10 33.23 -47.13
CA GLY A 184 -23.05 33.48 -48.09
C GLY A 184 -22.92 34.97 -48.36
N TYR A 185 -21.69 35.46 -48.43
CA TYR A 185 -21.33 36.66 -49.20
C TYR A 185 -19.80 36.66 -49.39
N SER A 186 -19.28 36.26 -50.55
CA SER A 186 -18.96 37.12 -51.70
C SER A 186 -18.00 38.28 -51.36
N GLY A 187 -16.76 38.14 -51.84
CA GLY A 187 -15.77 39.22 -51.85
C GLY A 187 -14.74 38.93 -52.94
N ALA A 188 -15.04 39.39 -54.16
CA ALA A 188 -14.16 39.35 -55.32
C ALA A 188 -13.37 40.66 -55.45
N LEU A 189 -12.09 40.57 -55.79
CA LEU A 189 -11.43 41.19 -56.96
C LEU A 189 -9.94 40.87 -56.97
#